data_AF-A0A162N392-F1
#
_entry.id   AF-A0A162N392-F1
#
_cell.length_a   1.000
_cell.length_b   1.000
_cell.length_c   1.000
_cell.angle_alpha   90.00
_cell.angle_beta   90.00
_cell.angle_gamma   90.00
#
_symmetry.space_group_name_H-M   'P 1'
#
loop_
_entity.id
_entity.type
_entity.pdbx_description
1 polymer ?
#
loop_
_entity_poly.entity_id
_entity_poly.type
_entity_poly.pdbx_seq_one_letter_code
_entity_poly.pdbx_strand_id
1 'polypeptide(L)'
;MKLELVNAVLGLVLLSGQSLSSPLEQQQQQQQPPDELSTLEPLSACEQGDCPDNSFGLDLLSTRDLLGWRYILRWQGRCGCSTWDVSEDGCAVITPCGVSHRVCLDWRSRRGHWIDDAGRKTCYSIDHGYVCAKEKWEAWPTAEVTCSW
;
A
#
# COMPACT_ATOMS: atom_id res chain seq x y z
N MET A 1 38.96 -42.71 -17.41
CA MET A 1 38.03 -42.15 -16.41
C MET A 1 38.60 -40.82 -15.96
N LYS A 2 37.99 -39.69 -16.35
CA LYS A 2 38.42 -38.32 -16.02
C LYS A 2 37.47 -37.79 -14.94
N LEU A 3 38.03 -37.36 -13.81
CA LEU A 3 37.31 -36.78 -12.68
C LEU A 3 37.32 -35.26 -12.87
N GLU A 4 36.18 -34.69 -13.25
CA GLU A 4 36.01 -33.24 -13.38
C GLU A 4 35.64 -32.66 -11.99
N LEU A 5 36.46 -31.72 -11.49
CA LEU A 5 36.21 -30.99 -10.25
C LEU A 5 35.11 -29.95 -10.48
N VAL A 6 33.97 -30.10 -9.80
CA VAL A 6 32.91 -29.10 -9.78
C VAL A 6 33.30 -27.97 -8.81
N ASN A 7 33.62 -26.80 -9.36
CA ASN A 7 33.82 -25.57 -8.60
C ASN A 7 32.49 -25.14 -7.96
N ALA A 8 32.36 -25.37 -6.65
CA ALA A 8 31.26 -24.85 -5.85
C ALA A 8 31.48 -23.35 -5.62
N VAL A 9 30.77 -22.50 -6.38
CA VAL A 9 30.68 -21.07 -6.11
C VAL A 9 29.81 -20.91 -4.87
N LEU A 10 30.45 -20.65 -3.73
CA LEU A 10 29.78 -20.27 -2.49
C LEU A 10 29.20 -18.86 -2.67
N GLY A 11 27.94 -18.77 -3.06
CA GLY A 11 27.19 -17.52 -3.10
C GLY A 11 26.94 -17.03 -1.67
N LEU A 12 27.73 -16.05 -1.23
CA LEU A 12 27.52 -15.33 0.02
C LEU A 12 26.25 -14.47 -0.15
N VAL A 13 25.10 -14.97 0.33
CA VAL A 13 23.88 -14.17 0.40
C VAL A 13 24.08 -13.14 1.52
N LEU A 14 24.46 -11.92 1.12
CA LEU A 14 24.43 -10.75 1.99
C LEU A 14 22.98 -10.59 2.47
N LEU A 15 22.75 -10.88 3.74
CA LEU A 15 21.54 -10.48 4.47
C LEU A 15 21.51 -8.95 4.49
N SER A 16 20.85 -8.39 3.48
CA SER A 16 20.60 -6.97 3.32
C SER A 16 19.89 -6.45 4.58
N GLY A 17 20.48 -5.41 5.16
CA GLY A 17 19.94 -4.73 6.33
C GLY A 17 18.49 -4.34 6.10
N GLN A 18 17.72 -4.35 7.19
CA GLN A 18 16.37 -3.83 7.21
C GLN A 18 16.42 -2.41 6.64
N SER A 19 15.87 -2.23 5.44
CA SER A 19 15.88 -0.95 4.74
C SER A 19 15.13 0.05 5.59
N LEU A 20 15.83 1.08 6.08
CA LEU A 20 15.24 2.21 6.79
C LEU A 20 14.30 3.03 5.90
N SER A 21 14.33 2.78 4.60
CA SER A 21 13.50 3.38 3.56
C SER A 21 12.06 2.88 3.66
N SER A 22 11.12 3.78 3.43
CA SER A 22 9.70 3.46 3.31
C SER A 22 9.41 2.49 2.14
N PRO A 23 8.24 1.83 2.14
CA PRO A 23 7.79 1.05 0.99
C PRO A 23 7.74 1.86 -0.31
N LEU A 24 7.29 3.12 -0.26
CA LEU A 24 7.23 4.00 -1.43
C LEU A 24 8.61 4.25 -2.03
N GLU A 25 9.63 4.52 -1.20
CA GLU A 25 11.00 4.71 -1.67
C GLU A 25 11.59 3.44 -2.27
N GLN A 26 11.31 2.28 -1.66
CA GLN A 26 11.78 1.00 -2.17
C GLN A 26 11.20 0.72 -3.56
N GLN A 27 9.92 1.03 -3.78
CA GLN A 27 9.30 0.90 -5.10
C GLN A 27 9.93 1.86 -6.10
N GLN A 28 10.15 3.12 -5.73
CA GLN A 28 10.73 4.13 -6.62
C GLN A 28 12.17 3.76 -7.04
N GLN A 29 12.98 3.26 -6.11
CA GLN A 29 14.34 2.79 -6.37
C GLN A 29 14.39 1.59 -7.32
N GLN A 30 13.34 0.75 -7.36
CA GLN A 30 13.25 -0.35 -8.30
C GLN A 30 12.83 0.10 -9.71
N GLN A 31 12.16 1.25 -9.82
CA GLN A 31 11.55 1.73 -11.06
C GLN A 31 12.37 2.80 -11.79
N GLN A 32 13.27 3.52 -11.12
CA GLN A 32 14.04 4.63 -11.70
C GLN A 32 15.56 4.37 -11.79
N PRO A 33 16.25 4.97 -12.78
CA PRO A 33 17.70 4.97 -12.81
C PRO A 33 18.29 5.73 -11.60
N PRO A 34 19.48 5.34 -11.09
CA PRO A 34 20.06 5.90 -9.85
C PRO A 34 20.23 7.41 -9.82
N ASP A 35 20.39 8.05 -10.97
CA ASP A 35 20.66 9.49 -11.11
C ASP A 35 19.38 10.37 -11.10
N GLU A 36 18.19 9.78 -11.01
CA GLU A 36 16.90 10.50 -11.11
C GLU A 36 15.94 10.20 -9.93
N LEU A 37 16.49 10.03 -8.72
CA LEU A 37 15.67 9.85 -7.53
C LEU A 37 14.95 11.16 -7.18
N SER A 38 13.74 11.33 -7.74
CA SER A 38 12.85 12.44 -7.40
C SER A 38 12.47 12.37 -5.93
N THR A 39 12.65 13.45 -5.18
CA THR A 39 12.20 13.50 -3.79
C THR A 39 10.67 13.57 -3.80
N LEU A 40 10.00 12.53 -3.29
CA LEU A 40 8.55 12.55 -3.11
C LEU A 40 8.20 13.59 -2.04
N GLU A 41 7.63 14.72 -2.47
CA GLU A 41 7.16 15.76 -1.55
C GLU A 41 5.84 15.32 -0.88
N PRO A 42 5.62 15.68 0.39
CA PRO A 42 4.35 15.43 1.06
C PRO A 42 3.21 16.20 0.39
N LEU A 43 2.09 15.52 0.16
CA LEU A 43 0.90 16.08 -0.47
C LEU A 43 0.00 16.83 0.51
N SER A 44 0.16 16.60 1.82
CA SER A 44 -0.71 17.15 2.86
C SER A 44 0.01 17.25 4.21
N ALA A 45 -0.74 17.58 5.27
CA ALA A 45 -0.23 17.73 6.63
C ALA A 45 -0.19 16.39 7.38
N CYS A 46 0.62 16.31 8.44
CA CYS A 46 0.81 15.08 9.21
C CYS A 46 -0.40 14.62 10.04
N GLU A 47 -1.39 15.48 10.23
CA GLU A 47 -2.61 15.20 10.98
C GLU A 47 -3.77 14.90 10.03
N GLN A 48 -3.86 13.64 9.57
CA GLN A 48 -4.87 13.17 8.59
C GLN A 48 -6.16 12.63 9.23
N GLY A 49 -6.29 12.65 10.57
CA GLY A 49 -7.44 12.09 11.28
C GLY A 49 -7.74 10.61 10.95
N ASP A 50 -8.92 10.15 11.38
CA ASP A 50 -9.37 8.77 11.16
C ASP A 50 -10.18 8.60 9.86
N CYS A 51 -10.58 9.70 9.24
CA CYS A 51 -11.39 9.70 8.04
C CYS A 51 -10.51 9.85 6.79
N PRO A 52 -10.79 9.11 5.70
CA PRO A 52 -10.20 9.40 4.41
C PRO A 52 -10.73 10.73 3.84
N ASP A 53 -9.85 11.59 3.33
CA ASP A 53 -10.22 12.91 2.77
C ASP A 53 -10.51 12.88 1.24
N ASN A 54 -10.66 11.69 0.66
CA ASN A 54 -10.90 11.51 -0.77
C ASN A 54 -12.39 11.28 -1.11
N SER A 55 -12.77 11.52 -2.37
CA SER A 55 -14.16 11.41 -2.83
C SER A 55 -14.74 9.99 -2.82
N PHE A 56 -13.89 8.96 -2.73
CA PHE A 56 -14.33 7.56 -2.65
C PHE A 56 -14.57 7.09 -1.22
N GLY A 57 -14.22 7.90 -0.21
CA GLY A 57 -14.40 7.56 1.20
C GLY A 57 -13.63 6.31 1.61
N LEU A 58 -12.52 6.01 0.95
CA LEU A 58 -11.69 4.83 1.22
C LEU A 58 -10.23 5.13 0.91
N ASP A 59 -9.32 4.78 1.81
CA ASP A 59 -7.89 4.74 1.52
C ASP A 59 -7.15 3.70 2.40
N LEU A 60 -5.86 3.55 2.09
CA LEU A 60 -4.89 2.84 2.89
C LEU A 60 -3.89 3.85 3.44
N LEU A 61 -3.95 4.14 4.73
CA LEU A 61 -2.97 4.95 5.43
C LEU A 61 -1.85 4.07 5.96
N SER A 62 -0.61 4.45 5.69
CA SER A 62 0.57 3.87 6.30
C SER A 62 1.22 4.87 7.23
N THR A 63 1.62 4.42 8.42
CA THR A 63 2.33 5.23 9.41
C THR A 63 3.53 4.46 9.94
N ARG A 64 4.67 5.15 10.04
CA ARG A 64 5.88 4.60 10.63
C ARG A 64 5.85 4.75 12.15
N ASP A 65 6.13 3.66 12.86
CA ASP A 65 6.38 3.65 14.30
C ASP A 65 7.76 3.03 14.62
N LEU A 66 8.02 2.75 15.90
CA LEU A 66 9.29 2.17 16.35
C LEU A 66 9.48 0.70 15.93
N LEU A 67 8.40 -0.02 15.61
CA LEU A 67 8.39 -1.43 15.24
C LEU A 67 8.37 -1.64 13.73
N GLY A 68 7.96 -0.63 12.96
CA GLY A 68 8.00 -0.63 11.51
C GLY A 68 6.88 0.20 10.88
N TRP A 69 6.41 -0.24 9.73
CA TRP A 69 5.27 0.36 9.06
C TRP A 69 3.99 -0.35 9.49
N ARG A 70 3.02 0.45 9.95
CA ARG A 70 1.66 0.01 10.23
C ARG A 70 0.75 0.48 9.10
N TYR A 71 -0.21 -0.37 8.72
CA TYR A 71 -1.16 -0.10 7.64
C TYR A 71 -2.58 -0.14 8.17
N ILE A 72 -3.33 0.91 7.86
CA ILE A 72 -4.68 1.16 8.35
C ILE A 72 -5.56 1.43 7.14
N LEU A 73 -6.54 0.58 6.89
CA LEU A 73 -7.58 0.85 5.92
C LEU A 73 -8.60 1.78 6.57
N ARG A 74 -8.86 2.95 5.97
CA ARG A 74 -9.83 3.93 6.49
C ARG A 74 -11.04 4.01 5.58
N TRP A 75 -12.22 4.13 6.18
CA TRP A 75 -13.50 4.23 5.48
C TRP A 75 -14.28 5.42 5.99
N GLN A 76 -14.93 6.14 5.09
CA GLN A 76 -15.94 7.15 5.38
C GLN A 76 -17.21 6.79 4.63
N GLY A 77 -18.27 6.49 5.38
CA GLY A 77 -19.58 6.24 4.82
C GLY A 77 -20.68 6.90 5.64
N ARG A 78 -21.93 6.49 5.37
CA ARG A 78 -23.12 7.03 6.05
C ARG A 78 -23.13 6.86 7.58
N CYS A 79 -22.36 5.92 8.12
CA CYS A 79 -22.28 5.68 9.57
C CYS A 79 -21.06 6.34 10.22
N GLY A 80 -20.40 7.27 9.52
CA GLY A 80 -19.18 7.91 9.97
C GLY A 80 -17.93 7.18 9.49
N CYS A 81 -16.85 7.38 10.23
CA CYS A 81 -15.53 6.87 9.87
C CYS A 81 -15.21 5.59 10.63
N SER A 82 -14.40 4.73 10.03
CA SER A 82 -13.98 3.46 10.62
C SER A 82 -12.61 3.09 10.09
N THR A 83 -11.83 2.38 10.91
CA THR A 83 -10.45 2.01 10.60
C THR A 83 -10.22 0.54 10.91
N TRP A 84 -9.40 -0.12 10.09
CA TRP A 84 -9.00 -1.52 10.30
C TRP A 84 -7.49 -1.68 10.08
N ASP A 85 -6.82 -2.37 11.00
CA ASP A 85 -5.44 -2.77 10.81
C ASP A 85 -5.37 -3.86 9.72
N VAL A 86 -4.48 -3.64 8.75
CA VAL A 86 -4.35 -4.50 7.57
C VAL A 86 -2.88 -4.82 7.29
N SER A 87 -2.66 -5.77 6.38
CA SER A 87 -1.34 -5.96 5.78
C SER A 87 -1.00 -4.80 4.85
N GLU A 88 0.25 -4.74 4.43
CA GLU A 88 0.75 -3.77 3.44
C GLU A 88 -0.03 -3.79 2.11
N ASP A 89 -0.65 -4.92 1.77
CA ASP A 89 -1.45 -5.08 0.55
C ASP A 89 -2.88 -4.50 0.69
N GLY A 90 -3.21 -3.92 1.85
CA GLY A 90 -4.44 -3.17 2.08
C GLY A 90 -5.72 -4.01 1.99
N CYS A 91 -5.62 -5.33 2.20
CA CYS A 91 -6.75 -6.26 2.08
C CYS A 91 -7.43 -6.54 3.42
N ALA A 92 -8.75 -6.37 3.47
CA ALA A 92 -9.57 -6.70 4.63
C ALA A 92 -10.99 -7.12 4.25
N VAL A 93 -11.62 -7.86 5.15
CA VAL A 93 -13.08 -7.91 5.27
C VAL A 93 -13.47 -6.88 6.31
N ILE A 94 -14.21 -5.86 5.90
CA ILE A 94 -14.66 -4.77 6.75
C ILE A 94 -16.17 -4.86 6.93
N THR A 95 -16.68 -4.41 8.07
CA THR A 95 -18.13 -4.41 8.34
C THR A 95 -18.64 -3.00 8.69
N PRO A 96 -18.50 -2.02 7.78
CA PRO A 96 -19.08 -0.70 8.02
C PRO A 96 -20.61 -0.80 8.05
N CYS A 97 -21.24 -0.09 8.98
CA CYS A 97 -22.69 -0.07 9.12
C CYS A 97 -23.37 -1.45 9.29
N GLY A 98 -22.65 -2.47 9.78
CA GLY A 98 -23.21 -3.82 9.94
C GLY A 98 -23.28 -4.65 8.66
N VAL A 99 -22.75 -4.17 7.53
CA VAL A 99 -22.70 -4.90 6.26
C VAL A 99 -21.25 -5.24 5.94
N SER A 100 -20.98 -6.51 5.65
CA SER A 100 -19.63 -6.97 5.36
C SER A 100 -19.27 -6.76 3.89
N HIS A 101 -18.08 -6.20 3.67
CA HIS A 101 -17.50 -5.96 2.36
C HIS A 101 -16.07 -6.47 2.35
N ARG A 102 -15.57 -6.90 1.18
CA ARG A 102 -14.15 -7.20 1.00
C ARG A 102 -13.50 -6.07 0.22
N VAL A 103 -12.43 -5.52 0.77
CA VAL A 103 -11.68 -4.43 0.17
C VAL A 103 -10.22 -4.83 0.04
N CYS A 104 -9.58 -4.44 -1.05
CA CYS A 104 -8.14 -4.56 -1.25
C CYS A 104 -7.63 -3.33 -2.00
N LEU A 105 -6.56 -2.72 -1.51
CA LEU A 105 -5.85 -1.61 -2.15
C LEU A 105 -4.38 -2.01 -2.40
N ASP A 106 -4.13 -2.64 -3.56
CA ASP A 106 -2.80 -3.03 -4.01
C ASP A 106 -2.08 -1.81 -4.61
N TRP A 107 -1.50 -1.01 -3.72
CA TRP A 107 -0.81 0.25 -4.05
C TRP A 107 0.40 0.05 -4.97
N ARG A 108 1.04 -1.12 -4.93
CA ARG A 108 2.17 -1.46 -5.79
C ARG A 108 1.75 -1.62 -7.24
N SER A 109 0.66 -2.35 -7.46
CA SER A 109 0.10 -2.53 -8.79
C SER A 109 -0.83 -1.39 -9.23
N ARG A 110 -1.03 -0.37 -8.38
CA ARG A 110 -1.94 0.76 -8.65
C ARG A 110 -3.39 0.31 -8.91
N ARG A 111 -3.84 -0.74 -8.22
CA ARG A 111 -5.19 -1.31 -8.37
C ARG A 111 -5.89 -1.48 -7.03
N GLY A 112 -7.18 -1.15 -6.99
CA GLY A 112 -8.06 -1.42 -5.85
C GLY A 112 -9.29 -2.21 -6.26
N HIS A 113 -9.92 -2.91 -5.32
CA HIS A 113 -11.27 -3.40 -5.52
C HIS A 113 -12.09 -3.43 -4.24
N TRP A 114 -13.40 -3.34 -4.43
CA TRP A 114 -14.44 -3.47 -3.42
C TRP A 114 -15.41 -4.56 -3.87
N ILE A 115 -15.72 -5.51 -3.00
CA ILE A 115 -16.77 -6.50 -3.21
C ILE A 115 -17.85 -6.26 -2.18
N ASP A 116 -19.05 -5.93 -2.64
CA ASP A 116 -20.19 -5.71 -1.76
C ASP A 116 -20.76 -7.02 -1.18
N ASP A 117 -21.76 -6.91 -0.33
CA ASP A 117 -22.45 -8.05 0.29
C ASP A 117 -23.21 -8.91 -0.72
N ALA A 118 -23.57 -8.35 -1.89
CA ALA A 118 -24.15 -9.07 -3.01
C ALA A 118 -23.10 -9.75 -3.91
N GLY A 119 -21.81 -9.60 -3.60
CA GLY A 119 -20.71 -10.16 -4.39
C GLY A 119 -20.36 -9.36 -5.65
N ARG A 120 -20.92 -8.15 -5.84
CA ARG A 120 -20.57 -7.27 -6.95
C ARG A 120 -19.21 -6.65 -6.72
N LYS A 121 -18.30 -6.87 -7.66
CA LYS A 121 -16.94 -6.32 -7.65
C LYS A 121 -16.92 -4.98 -8.37
N THR A 122 -16.47 -3.94 -7.68
CA THR A 122 -16.11 -2.63 -8.24
C THR A 122 -14.60 -2.50 -8.18
N CYS A 123 -13.98 -2.06 -9.27
CA CYS A 123 -12.53 -1.94 -9.37
C CYS A 123 -12.12 -0.49 -9.51
N TYR A 124 -10.94 -0.15 -8.98
CA TYR A 124 -10.42 1.21 -8.97
C TYR A 124 -9.00 1.25 -9.52
N SER A 125 -8.68 2.30 -10.27
CA SER A 125 -7.30 2.79 -10.32
C SER A 125 -7.02 3.52 -9.02
N ILE A 126 -5.81 3.37 -8.49
CA ILE A 126 -5.42 4.05 -7.25
C ILE A 126 -4.11 4.83 -7.46
N ASP A 127 -3.95 5.89 -6.68
CA ASP A 127 -2.70 6.61 -6.52
C ASP A 127 -2.10 6.34 -5.13
N HIS A 128 -0.86 6.77 -4.92
CA HIS A 128 -0.20 6.73 -3.64
C HIS A 128 0.85 7.82 -3.53
N GLY A 129 1.12 8.29 -2.32
CA GLY A 129 2.11 9.33 -2.07
C GLY A 129 2.27 9.62 -0.59
N TYR A 130 3.32 10.35 -0.22
CA TYR A 130 3.48 10.79 1.16
C TYR A 130 2.47 11.86 1.52
N VAL A 131 1.96 11.76 2.73
CA VAL A 131 1.11 12.77 3.38
C VAL A 131 1.82 13.42 4.57
N CYS A 132 2.97 12.88 5.00
CA CYS A 132 3.84 13.48 6.00
C CYS A 132 5.27 13.02 5.80
N ALA A 133 6.17 13.92 5.40
CA ALA A 133 7.64 13.80 5.29
C ALA A 133 8.26 12.39 5.52
N LYS A 134 7.93 11.40 4.68
CA LYS A 134 8.39 10.00 4.79
C LYS A 134 8.00 9.24 6.06
N GLU A 135 7.14 9.79 6.89
CA GLU A 135 6.57 9.18 8.10
C GLU A 135 5.19 8.58 7.84
N LYS A 136 4.44 9.19 6.92
CA LYS A 136 3.11 8.72 6.52
C LYS A 136 2.92 8.80 5.03
N TRP A 137 2.30 7.78 4.47
CA TRP A 137 1.85 7.76 3.10
C TRP A 137 0.45 7.18 3.00
N GLU A 138 -0.23 7.52 1.91
CA GLU A 138 -1.56 7.02 1.63
C GLU A 138 -1.61 6.38 0.25
N ALA A 139 -2.53 5.42 0.07
CA ALA A 139 -2.98 5.00 -1.24
C ALA A 139 -4.50 5.12 -1.34
N TRP A 140 -4.99 5.77 -2.38
CA TRP A 140 -6.40 6.14 -2.51
C TRP A 140 -6.92 5.90 -3.93
N PRO A 141 -8.21 5.54 -4.09
CA PRO A 141 -8.85 5.46 -5.40
C PRO A 141 -8.88 6.80 -6.12
N THR A 142 -8.64 6.76 -7.43
CA THR A 142 -8.69 7.92 -8.33
C THR A 142 -9.81 7.83 -9.35
N ALA A 143 -10.16 6.62 -9.80
CA ALA A 143 -11.27 6.38 -10.71
C ALA A 143 -11.79 4.95 -10.58
N GLU A 144 -13.09 4.75 -10.82
CA GLU A 144 -13.63 3.44 -11.12
C GLU A 144 -13.19 2.99 -12.51
N VAL A 145 -12.81 1.72 -12.64
CA VAL A 145 -12.33 1.13 -13.89
C VAL A 145 -12.92 -0.27 -14.08
N THR A 146 -12.89 -0.77 -15.31
CA THR A 146 -13.30 -2.15 -15.60
C THR A 146 -12.40 -3.15 -14.84
N CYS A 147 -13.02 -4.11 -14.16
CA CYS A 147 -12.30 -5.22 -13.54
C CYS A 147 -11.73 -6.17 -14.59
N SER A 148 -10.42 -6.13 -14.81
CA SER A 148 -9.69 -7.01 -15.74
C SER A 148 -8.69 -7.96 -15.06
N TRP A 149 -8.81 -8.12 -13.74
CA TRP A 149 -7.95 -8.95 -12.88
C TRP A 149 -8.75 -9.62 -11.76
#